data_AF-A0A931ZII4-F1
#
_entry.id   AF-A0A931ZII4-F1
#
_cell.length_a   1.000
_cell.length_b   1.000
_cell.length_c   1.000
_cell.angle_alpha   90.00
_cell.angle_beta   90.00
_cell.angle_gamma   90.00
#
_symmetry.space_group_name_H-M   'P 1'
#
loop_
_entity.id
_entity.type
_entity.pdbx_description
1 polymer ?
#
loop_
_entity_poly.entity_id
_entity_poly.type
_entity_poly.pdbx_seq_one_letter_code
_entity_poly.pdbx_strand_id
1 'polypeptide(L)'
;MTVYEAAQEIGVDPVIAQLWLRLPDLWATEERAPTPIPAMLPGVLRRMIVCNVPVPACDQLRSSGKPILQAAADALCAGLSQPLPEQAKGKFLVSRRPLAVPVPAEACRQLLKLAEKHFGGDYHRAGGWAIARGVGMNIPLPAEDELANEPVLTFRGVPEPFIPRPPIVAPPRRGQREQRAPLPADDSVPNGDELRRMRENLGLSQRDLAGASGMSRGFVCELERGRRRHVLSRRLLADILERIASEREARRNKK
;
A
#
# COMPACT_ATOMS: atom_id res chain seq x y z
N MET A 1 -45.75 -4.25 0.67
CA MET A 1 -44.74 -3.18 0.73
C MET A 1 -43.77 -3.37 -0.41
N THR A 2 -43.77 -2.46 -1.37
CA THR A 2 -42.86 -2.52 -2.52
C THR A 2 -41.47 -2.01 -2.13
N VAL A 3 -40.43 -2.36 -2.89
CA VAL A 3 -39.05 -1.86 -2.67
C VAL A 3 -39.01 -0.32 -2.66
N TYR A 4 -39.90 0.32 -3.42
CA TYR A 4 -40.01 1.76 -3.50
C TYR A 4 -40.57 2.38 -2.21
N GLU A 5 -41.63 1.79 -1.65
CA GLU A 5 -42.21 2.21 -0.37
C GLU A 5 -41.22 2.05 0.78
N ALA A 6 -40.49 0.93 0.82
CA ALA A 6 -39.46 0.68 1.82
C ALA A 6 -38.27 1.65 1.72
N ALA A 7 -37.83 1.95 0.49
CA ALA A 7 -36.74 2.91 0.27
C ALA A 7 -37.15 4.33 0.71
N GLN A 8 -38.39 4.71 0.44
CA GLN A 8 -38.93 6.03 0.79
C GLN A 8 -39.10 6.18 2.31
N GLU A 9 -39.47 5.13 3.03
CA GLU A 9 -39.57 5.13 4.50
C GLU A 9 -38.21 5.30 5.18
N ILE A 10 -37.15 4.72 4.60
CA ILE A 10 -35.77 4.80 5.14
C ILE A 10 -35.02 6.05 4.61
N GLY A 11 -35.63 6.81 3.70
CA GLY A 11 -35.02 8.02 3.10
C GLY A 11 -33.86 7.70 2.15
N VAL A 12 -33.84 6.51 1.57
CA VAL A 12 -32.79 6.06 0.64
C VAL A 12 -33.34 6.05 -0.78
N ASP A 13 -32.50 6.43 -1.75
CA ASP A 13 -32.90 6.44 -3.16
C ASP A 13 -33.28 5.02 -3.62
N PRO A 14 -34.42 4.85 -4.29
CA PRO A 14 -34.92 3.53 -4.71
C PRO A 14 -33.97 2.79 -5.66
N VAL A 15 -33.13 3.49 -6.43
CA VAL A 15 -32.08 2.88 -7.26
C VAL A 15 -30.97 2.30 -6.40
N ILE A 16 -30.62 2.96 -5.28
CA ILE A 16 -29.63 2.46 -4.30
C ILE A 16 -30.19 1.23 -3.58
N ALA A 17 -31.44 1.27 -3.15
CA ALA A 17 -32.11 0.12 -2.54
C ALA A 17 -32.16 -1.10 -3.49
N GLN A 18 -32.41 -0.85 -4.78
CA GLN A 18 -32.45 -1.91 -5.78
C GLN A 18 -31.04 -2.46 -6.12
N LEU A 19 -29.99 -1.65 -6.00
CA LEU A 19 -28.60 -2.08 -6.08
C LEU A 19 -28.21 -2.96 -4.88
N TRP A 20 -28.64 -2.61 -3.67
CA TRP A 20 -28.40 -3.42 -2.47
C TRP A 20 -29.05 -4.81 -2.57
N LEU A 21 -30.26 -4.89 -3.12
CA LEU A 21 -30.97 -6.17 -3.35
C LEU A 21 -30.37 -7.03 -4.47
N ARG A 22 -29.51 -6.46 -5.33
CA ARG A 22 -28.86 -7.18 -6.45
C ARG A 22 -27.41 -7.55 -6.19
N LEU A 23 -26.84 -7.18 -5.05
CA LEU A 23 -25.52 -7.65 -4.65
C LEU A 23 -25.66 -9.12 -4.21
N PRO A 24 -25.08 -10.09 -4.93
CA PRO A 24 -25.14 -11.49 -4.54
C PRO A 24 -24.39 -11.66 -3.23
N ASP A 25 -25.10 -11.99 -2.14
CA ASP A 25 -24.62 -12.54 -0.86
C ASP A 25 -23.19 -12.17 -0.42
N LEU A 26 -22.74 -10.93 -0.65
CA LEU A 26 -21.47 -10.43 -0.12
C LEU A 26 -21.52 -10.25 1.41
N TRP A 27 -22.70 -10.45 1.98
CA TRP A 27 -22.99 -10.49 3.42
C TRP A 27 -23.19 -11.92 3.93
N ALA A 28 -23.10 -12.95 3.08
CA ALA A 28 -22.79 -14.29 3.55
C ALA A 28 -21.31 -14.29 3.95
N THR A 29 -21.03 -13.62 5.07
CA THR A 29 -19.92 -14.01 5.93
C THR A 29 -20.09 -15.51 6.13
N GLU A 30 -19.29 -16.31 5.42
CA GLU A 30 -18.93 -17.62 5.94
C GLU A 30 -18.67 -17.42 7.43
N GLU A 31 -19.36 -18.19 8.27
CA GLU A 31 -19.07 -18.30 9.70
C GLU A 31 -17.67 -18.89 9.84
N ARG A 32 -16.66 -18.09 9.49
CA ARG A 32 -15.30 -18.32 9.88
C ARG A 32 -15.32 -18.03 11.36
N ALA A 33 -15.42 -19.10 12.15
CA ALA A 33 -15.41 -19.06 13.60
C ALA A 33 -14.47 -17.93 14.03
N PRO A 34 -14.98 -16.93 14.78
CA PRO A 34 -14.21 -15.73 15.11
C PRO A 34 -12.88 -16.23 15.65
N THR A 35 -11.79 -15.86 14.97
CA THR A 35 -10.46 -16.15 15.51
C THR A 35 -10.51 -15.59 16.92
N PRO A 36 -10.40 -16.41 17.97
CA PRO A 36 -10.63 -15.95 19.32
C PRO A 36 -9.70 -14.77 19.51
N ILE A 37 -10.28 -13.58 19.66
CA ILE A 37 -9.52 -12.40 20.06
C ILE A 37 -8.84 -12.88 21.33
N PRO A 38 -7.50 -13.06 21.33
CA PRO A 38 -6.82 -13.69 22.44
C PRO A 38 -7.23 -12.90 23.67
N ALA A 39 -7.94 -13.56 24.59
CA ALA A 39 -8.52 -12.93 25.75
C ALA A 39 -7.41 -12.10 26.39
N MET A 40 -7.55 -10.77 26.36
CA MET A 40 -6.57 -9.89 26.96
C MET A 40 -6.49 -10.32 28.42
N LEU A 41 -5.35 -10.90 28.81
CA LEU A 41 -5.14 -11.43 30.15
C LEU A 41 -5.58 -10.36 31.15
N PRO A 42 -6.61 -10.62 31.98
CA PRO A 42 -7.13 -9.62 32.89
C PRO A 42 -6.04 -9.24 33.90
N GLY A 43 -5.73 -7.94 34.01
CA GLY A 43 -5.02 -7.39 35.16
C GLY A 43 -3.69 -6.65 34.91
N VAL A 44 -3.16 -6.59 33.68
CA VAL A 44 -1.96 -5.79 33.41
C VAL A 44 -2.26 -4.69 32.41
N LEU A 45 -2.47 -3.46 32.90
CA LEU A 45 -2.53 -2.26 32.06
C LEU A 45 -1.21 -2.16 31.27
N ARG A 46 -1.32 -2.31 29.94
CA ARG A 46 -0.21 -2.14 29.01
C ARG A 46 -0.36 -0.79 28.33
N ARG A 47 0.70 0.03 28.37
CA ARG A 47 0.75 1.29 27.63
C ARG A 47 1.38 1.01 26.27
N MET A 48 0.75 1.50 25.20
CA MET A 48 1.36 1.47 23.87
C MET A 48 2.41 2.56 23.76
N ILE A 49 3.64 2.20 23.43
CA ILE A 49 4.77 3.11 23.21
C ILE A 49 5.36 2.84 21.84
N VAL A 50 5.72 3.88 21.09
CA VAL A 50 6.46 3.71 19.82
C VAL A 50 7.94 3.61 20.15
N CYS A 51 8.66 2.64 19.59
CA CYS A 51 10.09 2.45 19.78
C CYS A 51 10.80 2.55 18.43
N ASN A 52 11.97 3.21 18.38
CA ASN A 52 12.78 3.31 17.16
C ASN A 52 13.77 2.13 17.11
N VAL A 53 13.27 0.98 16.63
CA VAL A 53 13.99 -0.30 16.68
C VAL A 53 14.98 -0.42 15.50
N PRO A 54 16.24 -0.81 15.72
CA PRO A 54 17.17 -1.13 14.64
C PRO A 54 16.59 -2.15 13.64
N VAL A 55 16.81 -1.95 12.34
CA VAL A 55 16.29 -2.86 11.30
C VAL A 55 16.68 -4.33 11.52
N PRO A 56 17.94 -4.68 11.85
CA PRO A 56 18.30 -6.07 12.12
C PRO A 56 17.52 -6.69 13.30
N ALA A 57 17.19 -5.90 14.33
CA ALA A 57 16.36 -6.37 15.43
C ALA A 57 14.91 -6.60 14.97
N CYS A 58 14.35 -5.73 14.12
CA CYS A 58 13.04 -5.95 13.51
C CYS A 58 12.97 -7.26 12.72
N ASP A 59 14.04 -7.60 11.99
CA ASP A 59 14.12 -8.83 11.21
C ASP A 59 14.17 -10.07 12.13
N GLN A 60 14.97 -10.02 13.20
CA GLN A 60 15.01 -11.09 14.20
C GLN A 60 13.65 -11.29 14.90
N LEU A 61 12.94 -10.21 15.23
CA LEU A 61 11.59 -10.28 15.80
C LEU A 61 10.62 -11.02 14.87
N ARG A 62 10.70 -10.79 13.55
CA ARG A 62 9.86 -11.45 12.54
C ARG A 62 10.19 -12.94 12.40
N SER A 63 11.46 -13.31 12.55
CA SER A 63 11.92 -14.69 12.49
C SER A 63 11.56 -15.53 13.73
N SER A 64 11.09 -14.90 14.81
CA SER A 64 10.80 -15.59 16.08
C SER A 64 9.59 -16.54 16.07
N GLY A 65 8.75 -16.50 15.02
CA GLY A 65 7.50 -17.27 14.92
C GLY A 65 6.36 -16.74 15.80
N LYS A 66 6.61 -15.76 16.68
CA LYS A 66 5.59 -15.09 17.50
C LYS A 66 4.99 -13.88 16.76
N PRO A 67 3.78 -13.42 17.12
CA PRO A 67 3.27 -12.12 16.67
C PRO A 67 4.26 -11.01 17.00
N ILE A 68 4.57 -10.14 16.03
CA ILE A 68 5.65 -9.14 16.14
C ILE A 68 5.53 -8.24 17.38
N LEU A 69 4.31 -7.87 17.76
CA LEU A 69 4.05 -7.03 18.94
C LEU A 69 4.37 -7.76 20.25
N GLN A 70 4.05 -9.05 20.34
CA GLN A 70 4.36 -9.88 21.50
C GLN A 70 5.86 -10.15 21.56
N ALA A 71 6.49 -10.48 20.43
CA ALA A 71 7.93 -10.66 20.36
C ALA A 71 8.69 -9.39 20.79
N ALA A 72 8.23 -8.21 20.34
CA ALA A 72 8.82 -6.94 20.71
C ALA A 72 8.66 -6.62 22.20
N ALA A 73 7.50 -6.93 22.79
CA ALA A 73 7.26 -6.75 24.22
C ALA A 73 8.14 -7.69 25.07
N ASP A 74 8.23 -8.97 24.68
CA ASP A 74 9.09 -9.96 25.33
C ASP A 74 10.56 -9.51 25.26
N ALA A 75 11.02 -9.08 24.07
CA ALA A 75 12.38 -8.58 23.87
C ALA A 75 12.66 -7.31 24.68
N LEU A 76 11.73 -6.35 24.73
CA LEU A 76 11.88 -5.15 25.55
C LEU A 76 12.12 -5.51 27.02
N CYS A 77 11.27 -6.38 27.59
CA CYS A 77 11.39 -6.83 28.98
C CYS A 77 12.71 -7.59 29.21
N ALA A 78 13.09 -8.47 28.28
CA ALA A 78 14.35 -9.21 28.36
C ALA A 78 15.55 -8.27 28.34
N GLY A 79 15.56 -7.28 27.44
CA GLY A 79 16.66 -6.32 27.32
C GLY A 79 16.81 -5.39 28.52
N LEU A 80 15.70 -4.97 29.13
CA LEU A 80 15.70 -4.19 30.37
C LEU A 80 16.20 -4.99 31.58
N SER A 81 16.02 -6.32 31.57
CA SER A 81 16.44 -7.20 32.66
C SER A 81 17.93 -7.54 32.63
N GLN A 82 18.62 -7.34 31.51
CA GLN A 82 20.03 -7.64 31.38
C GLN A 82 20.92 -6.50 31.97
N PRO A 83 22.10 -6.80 32.54
CA PRO A 83 22.97 -5.80 33.19
C PRO A 83 23.56 -4.80 32.18
N LEU A 84 23.54 -3.49 32.42
CA LEU A 84 23.99 -2.49 31.43
C LEU A 84 25.42 -2.79 30.91
N PRO A 85 25.65 -2.80 29.57
CA PRO A 85 26.98 -3.00 29.02
C PRO A 85 27.87 -1.78 29.32
N GLU A 86 29.19 -1.98 29.32
CA GLU A 86 30.13 -0.87 29.42
C GLU A 86 29.96 0.10 28.24
N GLN A 87 30.12 1.40 28.50
CA GLN A 87 30.07 2.43 27.46
C GLN A 87 31.25 2.23 26.50
N ALA A 88 30.99 1.70 25.31
CA ALA A 88 31.99 1.59 24.26
C ALA A 88 31.87 2.79 23.29
N LYS A 89 33.01 3.38 22.93
CA LYS A 89 33.08 4.39 21.88
C LYS A 89 32.90 3.70 20.52
N GLY A 90 31.72 3.80 19.93
CA GLY A 90 31.43 3.21 18.63
C GLY A 90 30.21 3.84 17.99
N LYS A 91 30.36 4.28 16.73
CA LYS A 91 29.32 5.01 16.00
C LYS A 91 28.04 4.20 15.89
N PHE A 92 26.97 4.74 16.46
CA PHE A 92 25.64 4.14 16.48
C PHE A 92 24.82 4.33 15.20
N LEU A 93 25.40 4.03 14.03
CA LEU A 93 24.76 4.28 12.74
C LEU A 93 24.06 3.03 12.20
N VAL A 94 22.99 2.61 12.88
CA VAL A 94 22.09 1.57 12.36
C VAL A 94 20.76 2.20 11.97
N SER A 95 20.24 1.86 10.78
CA SER A 95 18.92 2.30 10.35
C SER A 95 17.85 1.80 11.33
N ARG A 96 16.87 2.65 11.64
CA ARG A 96 15.83 2.37 12.63
C ARG A 96 14.45 2.44 12.00
N ARG A 97 13.50 1.67 12.51
CA ARG A 97 12.08 1.70 12.13
C ARG A 97 11.22 1.94 13.37
N PRO A 98 10.21 2.82 13.29
CA PRO A 98 9.25 2.97 14.37
C PRO A 98 8.40 1.70 14.49
N LEU A 99 8.26 1.18 15.71
CA LEU A 99 7.45 0.01 16.03
C LEU A 99 6.64 0.31 17.30
N ALA A 100 5.31 0.21 17.22
CA ALA A 100 4.46 0.33 18.41
C ALA A 100 4.55 -0.96 19.24
N VAL A 101 4.81 -0.84 20.54
CA VAL A 101 5.05 -1.97 21.45
C VAL A 101 4.17 -1.82 22.69
N PRO A 102 3.43 -2.87 23.11
CA PRO A 102 2.70 -2.87 24.37
C PRO A 102 3.67 -3.08 25.54
N VAL A 103 3.79 -2.09 26.42
CA VAL A 103 4.75 -2.10 27.53
C VAL A 103 4.02 -2.24 28.87
N PRO A 104 4.37 -3.23 29.72
CA PRO A 104 3.87 -3.32 31.09
C PRO A 104 4.26 -2.10 31.94
N ALA A 105 3.44 -1.72 32.93
CA ALA A 105 3.68 -0.54 33.76
C ALA A 105 5.06 -0.53 34.48
N GLU A 106 5.57 -1.69 34.90
CA GLU A 106 6.90 -1.82 35.52
C GLU A 106 8.02 -1.56 34.51
N ALA A 107 7.97 -2.21 33.34
CA ALA A 107 8.93 -1.99 32.25
C ALA A 107 8.91 -0.54 31.76
N CYS A 108 7.75 0.13 31.76
CA CYS A 108 7.65 1.54 31.43
C CYS A 108 8.45 2.44 32.39
N ARG A 109 8.42 2.15 33.71
CA ARG A 109 9.20 2.90 34.70
C ARG A 109 10.70 2.70 34.53
N GLN A 110 11.13 1.46 34.25
CA GLN A 110 12.53 1.16 33.97
C GLN A 110 13.02 1.82 32.68
N LEU A 111 12.17 1.81 31.64
CA LEU A 111 12.46 2.45 30.36
C LEU A 111 12.64 3.96 30.49
N LEU A 112 11.78 4.64 31.27
CA LEU A 112 11.91 6.08 31.51
C LEU A 112 13.21 6.41 32.24
N LYS A 113 13.56 5.65 33.29
CA LYS A 113 14.84 5.81 33.99
C LYS A 113 16.05 5.60 33.07
N LEU A 114 15.97 4.61 32.16
CA LEU A 114 17.00 4.35 31.17
C LEU A 114 17.13 5.52 30.19
N ALA A 115 15.99 6.05 29.73
CA ALA A 115 15.94 7.16 28.78
C ALA A 115 16.53 8.44 29.37
N GLU A 116 16.17 8.79 30.60
CA GLU A 116 16.71 9.95 31.32
C GLU A 116 18.22 9.86 31.51
N LYS A 117 18.73 8.68 31.90
CA LYS A 117 20.16 8.49 32.20
C LYS A 117 21.07 8.41 30.97
N HIS A 118 20.60 7.81 29.87
CA HIS A 118 21.48 7.43 28.76
C HIS A 118 21.00 7.87 27.38
N PHE A 119 19.81 8.47 27.26
CA PHE A 119 19.25 8.86 25.96
C PHE A 119 18.69 10.29 25.96
N GLY A 120 19.10 11.13 26.91
CA GLY A 120 18.62 12.52 27.01
C GLY A 120 17.10 12.64 27.15
N GLY A 121 16.44 11.63 27.75
CA GLY A 121 14.99 11.55 27.88
C GLY A 121 14.25 10.95 26.68
N ASP A 122 14.93 10.58 25.59
CA ASP A 122 14.30 9.95 24.42
C ASP A 122 13.96 8.47 24.69
N TYR A 123 12.75 8.24 25.19
CA TYR A 123 12.24 6.90 25.47
C TYR A 123 11.99 6.06 24.20
N HIS A 124 11.81 6.68 23.03
CA HIS A 124 11.64 5.96 21.76
C HIS A 124 12.95 5.25 21.37
N ARG A 125 14.09 5.94 21.55
CA ARG A 125 15.43 5.36 21.33
C ARG A 125 15.79 4.35 22.39
N ALA A 126 15.57 4.68 23.67
CA ALA A 126 15.84 3.76 24.77
C ALA A 126 15.05 2.44 24.59
N GLY A 127 13.81 2.53 24.10
CA GLY A 127 12.96 1.37 23.85
C GLY A 127 13.47 0.54 22.68
N GLY A 128 13.89 1.19 21.59
CA GLY A 128 14.52 0.51 20.45
C GLY A 128 15.83 -0.18 20.81
N TRP A 129 16.65 0.45 21.65
CA TRP A 129 17.89 -0.10 22.19
C TRP A 129 17.62 -1.34 23.06
N ALA A 130 16.69 -1.22 24.01
CA ALA A 130 16.33 -2.31 24.90
C ALA A 130 15.75 -3.52 24.13
N ILE A 131 14.92 -3.29 23.10
CA ILE A 131 14.43 -4.37 22.23
C ILE A 131 15.57 -5.08 21.51
N ALA A 132 16.48 -4.32 20.91
CA ALA A 132 17.60 -4.89 20.16
C ALA A 132 18.51 -5.74 21.07
N ARG A 133 18.71 -5.28 22.29
CA ARG A 133 19.41 -6.04 23.32
C ARG A 133 18.67 -7.32 23.73
N GLY A 134 17.36 -7.24 23.86
CA GLY A 134 16.50 -8.38 24.19
C GLY A 134 16.49 -9.50 23.16
N VAL A 135 16.70 -9.17 21.87
CA VAL A 135 16.89 -10.16 20.81
C VAL A 135 18.33 -10.69 20.72
N GLY A 136 19.22 -10.26 21.61
CA GLY A 136 20.60 -10.74 21.70
C GLY A 136 21.62 -9.91 20.91
N MET A 137 21.26 -8.73 20.40
CA MET A 137 22.24 -7.85 19.79
C MET A 137 23.11 -7.21 20.87
N ASN A 138 24.43 -7.30 20.72
CA ASN A 138 25.38 -6.59 21.58
C ASN A 138 25.56 -5.16 21.05
N ILE A 139 24.86 -4.23 21.68
CA ILE A 139 24.82 -2.85 21.25
C ILE A 139 25.26 -1.96 22.42
N PRO A 140 26.31 -1.13 22.27
CA PRO A 140 26.82 -0.32 23.37
C PRO A 140 25.80 0.75 23.80
N LEU A 141 26.01 1.38 24.94
CA LEU A 141 25.24 2.58 25.28
C LEU A 141 25.77 3.76 24.44
N PRO A 142 24.89 4.61 23.90
CA PRO A 142 25.34 5.81 23.20
C PRO A 142 26.05 6.74 24.20
N ALA A 143 27.14 7.35 23.76
CA ALA A 143 27.83 8.37 24.53
C ALA A 143 27.10 9.72 24.40
N GLU A 144 27.27 10.61 25.39
CA GLU A 144 26.57 11.90 25.43
C GLU A 144 26.87 12.78 24.21
N ASP A 145 28.09 12.69 23.67
CA ASP A 145 28.54 13.38 22.47
C ASP A 145 27.83 12.89 21.20
N GLU A 146 27.48 11.60 21.12
CA GLU A 146 26.71 11.06 19.99
C GLU A 146 25.25 11.53 20.03
N LEU A 147 24.67 11.66 21.24
CA LEU A 147 23.31 12.18 21.41
C LEU A 147 23.23 13.67 21.03
N ALA A 148 24.27 14.45 21.31
CA ALA A 148 24.32 15.87 21.00
C ALA A 148 24.51 16.16 19.49
N ASN A 149 25.25 15.29 18.79
CA ASN A 149 25.61 15.50 17.39
C ASN A 149 24.70 14.80 16.39
N GLU A 150 23.76 13.96 16.85
CA GLU A 150 22.80 13.41 15.90
C GLU A 150 21.93 14.52 15.34
N PRO A 151 21.73 14.58 14.01
CA PRO A 151 20.75 15.46 13.45
C PRO A 151 19.44 15.08 14.13
N VAL A 152 18.86 16.00 14.90
CA VAL A 152 17.49 15.87 15.37
C VAL A 152 16.73 15.50 14.10
N LEU A 153 16.31 14.24 14.01
CA LEU A 153 15.38 13.78 13.00
C LEU A 153 14.14 14.57 13.37
N THR A 154 14.09 15.80 12.87
CA THR A 154 12.95 16.67 12.92
C THR A 154 11.90 15.79 12.35
N PHE A 155 11.06 15.26 13.24
CA PHE A 155 9.91 14.46 12.89
C PHE A 155 9.21 15.39 11.94
N ARG A 156 9.41 15.16 10.64
CA ARG A 156 8.92 16.04 9.59
C ARG A 156 7.43 15.98 9.86
N GLY A 157 6.90 17.07 10.43
CA GLY A 157 5.69 17.06 11.25
C GLY A 157 4.66 16.21 10.56
N VAL A 158 3.96 15.36 11.34
CA VAL A 158 2.90 14.42 10.91
C VAL A 158 2.61 14.66 9.45
N PRO A 159 3.13 13.83 8.51
CA PRO A 159 2.99 14.13 7.09
C PRO A 159 1.54 14.54 6.91
N GLU A 160 1.31 15.77 6.41
CA GLU A 160 -0.01 16.27 6.04
C GLU A 160 -0.83 15.06 5.64
N PRO A 161 -2.00 14.83 6.27
CA PRO A 161 -2.74 13.57 6.19
C PRO A 161 -2.55 13.03 4.79
N PHE A 162 -1.85 11.91 4.69
CA PHE A 162 -1.33 11.39 3.42
C PHE A 162 -2.53 11.12 2.52
N ILE A 163 -3.01 12.17 1.83
CA ILE A 163 -3.72 12.03 0.58
C ILE A 163 -2.71 11.22 -0.21
N PRO A 164 -3.02 9.97 -0.57
CA PRO A 164 -2.07 9.15 -1.31
C PRO A 164 -1.71 9.91 -2.56
N ARG A 165 -0.59 10.63 -2.52
CA ARG A 165 0.01 11.19 -3.71
C ARG A 165 0.39 9.92 -4.46
N PRO A 166 -0.21 9.67 -5.63
CA PRO A 166 0.10 8.48 -6.40
C PRO A 166 1.62 8.39 -6.47
N PRO A 167 2.20 7.18 -6.29
CA PRO A 167 3.64 7.02 -6.17
C PRO A 167 4.30 7.84 -7.26
N ILE A 168 5.06 8.85 -6.86
CA ILE A 168 5.98 9.52 -7.78
C ILE A 168 7.03 8.45 -8.02
N VAL A 169 6.76 7.59 -9.00
CA VAL A 169 7.76 6.79 -9.69
C VAL A 169 8.84 7.80 -10.02
N ALA A 170 9.97 7.73 -9.30
CA ALA A 170 11.15 8.49 -9.67
C ALA A 170 11.38 8.15 -11.15
N PRO A 171 11.20 9.11 -12.07
CA PRO A 171 11.28 8.79 -13.48
C PRO A 171 12.66 8.18 -13.69
N PRO A 172 12.77 7.04 -14.40
CA PRO A 172 14.07 6.46 -14.71
C PRO A 172 14.94 7.59 -15.24
N ARG A 173 16.18 7.68 -14.72
CA ARG A 173 17.15 8.72 -15.09
C ARG A 173 17.07 8.92 -16.60
N ARG A 174 16.58 10.09 -17.03
CA ARG A 174 16.43 10.51 -18.43
C ARG A 174 17.81 10.72 -19.07
N GLY A 175 18.62 9.66 -19.13
CA GLY A 175 19.98 9.67 -19.68
C GLY A 175 20.02 9.44 -21.19
N GLN A 176 18.96 8.88 -21.77
CA GLN A 176 18.72 8.89 -23.20
C GLN A 176 17.24 9.18 -23.40
N ARG A 177 16.91 10.40 -23.83
CA ARG A 177 15.71 10.57 -24.66
C ARG A 177 16.02 9.78 -25.93
N GLU A 178 15.69 8.49 -25.95
CA GLU A 178 15.46 7.80 -27.23
C GLU A 178 14.60 8.74 -28.05
N GLN A 179 15.09 9.10 -29.23
CA GLN A 179 14.34 9.92 -30.17
C GLN A 179 13.03 9.19 -30.44
N ARG A 180 11.95 9.61 -29.77
CA ARG A 180 10.62 9.05 -30.01
C ARG A 180 10.33 9.30 -31.48
N ALA A 181 9.98 8.23 -32.20
CA ALA A 181 9.50 8.35 -33.56
C ALA A 181 8.43 9.46 -33.64
N PRO A 182 8.46 10.30 -34.68
CA PRO A 182 7.44 11.32 -34.88
C PRO A 182 6.06 10.70 -34.76
N LEU A 183 5.17 11.30 -33.96
CA LEU A 183 3.78 10.87 -33.91
C LEU A 183 3.17 11.07 -35.31
N PRO A 184 2.37 10.11 -35.81
CA PRO A 184 1.66 10.29 -37.07
C PRO A 184 0.74 11.52 -36.96
N ALA A 185 0.56 12.21 -38.09
CA ALA A 185 -0.37 13.34 -38.18
C ALA A 185 -1.79 12.88 -37.80
N ASP A 186 -2.54 13.75 -37.13
CA ASP A 186 -3.88 13.42 -36.61
C ASP A 186 -4.85 13.01 -37.75
N ASP A 187 -4.68 13.62 -38.92
CA ASP A 187 -5.53 13.43 -40.09
C ASP A 187 -5.35 12.07 -40.79
N SER A 188 -4.25 11.35 -40.50
CA SER A 188 -4.00 10.04 -41.13
C SER A 188 -4.65 8.87 -40.38
N VAL A 189 -5.28 9.12 -39.24
CA VAL A 189 -5.84 8.07 -38.37
C VAL A 189 -7.37 8.22 -38.32
N PRO A 190 -8.12 7.11 -38.50
CA PRO A 190 -9.57 7.17 -38.47
C PRO A 190 -10.11 7.88 -37.24
N ASN A 191 -11.13 8.71 -37.42
CA ASN A 191 -11.82 9.36 -36.30
C ASN A 191 -12.66 8.34 -35.51
N GLY A 192 -13.21 8.78 -34.37
CA GLY A 192 -14.00 7.90 -33.50
C GLY A 192 -15.23 7.31 -34.20
N ASP A 193 -15.92 8.10 -35.02
CA ASP A 193 -17.11 7.67 -35.75
C ASP A 193 -16.78 6.66 -36.86
N GLU A 194 -15.64 6.81 -37.53
CA GLU A 194 -15.14 5.86 -38.52
C GLU A 194 -14.79 4.52 -37.87
N LEU A 195 -14.07 4.53 -36.74
CA LEU A 195 -13.78 3.30 -35.97
C LEU A 195 -15.07 2.58 -35.55
N ARG A 196 -16.07 3.33 -35.11
CA ARG A 196 -17.39 2.79 -34.76
C ARG A 196 -18.05 2.11 -35.96
N ARG A 197 -18.06 2.76 -37.13
CA ARG A 197 -18.64 2.20 -38.36
C ARG A 197 -17.89 0.94 -38.81
N MET A 198 -16.55 0.95 -38.79
CA MET A 198 -15.74 -0.23 -39.09
C MET A 198 -16.08 -1.41 -38.17
N ARG A 199 -16.20 -1.15 -36.86
CA ARG A 199 -16.58 -2.18 -35.87
C ARG A 199 -17.99 -2.72 -36.13
N GLU A 200 -18.96 -1.84 -36.36
CA GLU A 200 -20.37 -2.22 -36.61
C GLU A 200 -20.54 -2.99 -37.92
N ASN A 201 -19.80 -2.63 -38.98
CA ASN A 201 -19.78 -3.37 -40.24
C ASN A 201 -19.23 -4.80 -40.08
N LEU A 202 -18.33 -5.01 -39.12
CA LEU A 202 -17.85 -6.33 -38.73
C LEU A 202 -18.79 -7.04 -37.74
N GLY A 203 -19.92 -6.45 -37.35
CA GLY A 203 -20.83 -7.04 -36.37
C GLY A 203 -20.17 -7.31 -35.01
N LEU A 204 -19.14 -6.52 -34.66
CA LEU A 204 -18.43 -6.64 -33.38
C LEU A 204 -19.08 -5.74 -32.33
N SER A 205 -19.22 -6.22 -31.10
CA SER A 205 -19.59 -5.36 -29.98
C SER A 205 -18.37 -4.56 -29.48
N GLN A 206 -18.60 -3.46 -28.77
CA GLN A 206 -17.53 -2.72 -28.09
C GLN A 206 -16.75 -3.60 -27.10
N ARG A 207 -17.42 -4.61 -26.50
CA ARG A 207 -16.78 -5.56 -25.58
C ARG A 207 -15.80 -6.47 -26.32
N ASP A 208 -16.15 -6.92 -27.52
CA ASP A 208 -15.28 -7.80 -28.33
C ASP A 208 -14.03 -7.04 -28.79
N LEU A 209 -14.20 -5.81 -29.28
CA LEU A 209 -13.08 -4.96 -29.67
C LEU A 209 -12.18 -4.60 -28.48
N ALA A 210 -12.77 -4.33 -27.31
CA ALA A 210 -12.03 -4.11 -26.07
C ALA A 210 -11.20 -5.35 -25.69
N GLY A 211 -11.79 -6.54 -25.77
CA GLY A 211 -11.08 -7.80 -25.53
C GLY A 211 -9.93 -8.03 -26.50
N ALA A 212 -10.14 -7.77 -27.81
CA ALA A 212 -9.10 -7.94 -28.83
C ALA A 212 -7.94 -6.93 -28.70
N SER A 213 -8.22 -5.73 -28.17
CA SER A 213 -7.23 -4.66 -28.02
C SER A 213 -6.56 -4.60 -26.64
N GLY A 214 -7.03 -5.39 -25.67
CA GLY A 214 -6.58 -5.29 -24.28
C GLY A 214 -6.99 -3.97 -23.60
N MET A 215 -7.93 -3.22 -24.18
CA MET A 215 -8.45 -1.98 -23.62
C MET A 215 -9.71 -2.22 -22.80
N SER A 216 -10.07 -1.26 -21.94
CA SER A 216 -11.37 -1.31 -21.28
C SER A 216 -12.50 -0.92 -22.24
N ARG A 217 -13.69 -1.53 -22.08
CA ARG A 217 -14.89 -1.19 -22.87
C ARG A 217 -15.23 0.31 -22.81
N GLY A 218 -15.09 0.91 -21.63
CA GLY A 218 -15.34 2.34 -21.43
C GLY A 218 -14.39 3.21 -22.25
N PHE A 219 -13.11 2.83 -22.33
CA PHE A 219 -12.11 3.56 -23.10
C PHE A 219 -12.37 3.47 -24.61
N VAL A 220 -12.74 2.30 -25.14
CA VAL A 220 -13.17 2.14 -26.53
C VAL A 220 -14.39 3.04 -26.82
N CYS A 221 -15.37 3.06 -25.93
CA CYS A 221 -16.56 3.91 -26.07
C CYS A 221 -16.22 5.41 -26.06
N GLU A 222 -15.27 5.86 -25.23
CA GLU A 222 -14.82 7.25 -25.21
C GLU A 222 -14.02 7.64 -26.46
N LEU A 223 -13.23 6.72 -27.02
CA LEU A 223 -12.54 6.91 -28.30
C LEU A 223 -13.53 7.03 -29.47
N GLU A 224 -14.51 6.12 -29.55
CA GLU A 224 -15.54 6.14 -30.59
C GLU A 224 -16.38 7.42 -30.55
N ARG A 225 -16.68 7.93 -29.35
CA ARG A 225 -17.41 9.20 -29.18
C ARG A 225 -16.56 10.46 -29.40
N GLY A 226 -15.27 10.31 -29.70
CA GLY A 226 -14.34 11.43 -29.85
C GLY A 226 -14.06 12.22 -28.56
N ARG A 227 -14.49 11.71 -27.39
CA ARG A 227 -14.20 12.34 -26.08
C ARG A 227 -12.72 12.26 -25.73
N ARG A 228 -12.01 11.25 -26.24
CA ARG A 228 -10.56 11.12 -26.15
C ARG A 228 -9.94 11.09 -27.54
N ARG A 229 -8.93 11.93 -27.78
CA ARG A 229 -8.21 12.05 -29.06
C ARG A 229 -6.81 11.45 -29.01
N HIS A 230 -6.68 10.24 -28.48
CA HIS A 230 -5.38 9.56 -28.47
C HIS A 230 -5.10 8.91 -29.84
N VAL A 231 -4.27 9.57 -30.66
CA VAL A 231 -3.91 9.13 -32.02
C VAL A 231 -3.40 7.68 -32.05
N LEU A 232 -2.48 7.33 -31.14
CA LEU A 232 -1.93 5.97 -31.06
C LEU A 232 -2.98 4.91 -30.72
N SER A 233 -3.91 5.22 -29.82
CA SER A 233 -4.97 4.28 -29.44
C SER A 233 -5.97 4.07 -30.58
N ARG A 234 -6.32 5.14 -31.32
CA ARG A 234 -7.19 5.03 -32.50
C ARG A 234 -6.54 4.23 -33.62
N ARG A 235 -5.24 4.46 -33.87
CA ARG A 235 -4.46 3.67 -34.84
C ARG A 235 -4.45 2.19 -34.48
N LEU A 236 -4.16 1.86 -33.21
CA LEU A 236 -4.18 0.48 -32.74
C LEU A 236 -5.55 -0.18 -32.94
N LEU A 237 -6.65 0.51 -32.67
CA LEU A 237 -7.99 -0.02 -32.92
C LEU A 237 -8.27 -0.24 -34.41
N ALA A 238 -7.82 0.67 -35.28
CA ALA A 238 -7.93 0.52 -36.73
C ALA A 238 -7.18 -0.73 -37.21
N ASP A 239 -5.91 -0.89 -36.82
CA ASP A 239 -5.07 -2.04 -37.20
C ASP A 239 -5.71 -3.37 -36.76
N ILE A 240 -6.30 -3.41 -35.56
CA ILE A 240 -6.99 -4.61 -35.05
C ILE A 240 -8.25 -4.91 -35.85
N LEU A 241 -9.04 -3.89 -36.21
CA LEU A 241 -10.25 -4.07 -37.01
C LEU A 241 -9.93 -4.57 -38.41
N GLU A 242 -8.89 -4.02 -39.05
CA GLU A 242 -8.39 -4.48 -40.35
C GLU A 242 -7.94 -5.94 -40.30
N ARG A 243 -7.17 -6.31 -39.27
CA ARG A 243 -6.75 -7.70 -39.06
C ARG A 243 -7.94 -8.65 -38.94
N ILE A 244 -8.94 -8.29 -38.13
CA ILE A 244 -10.15 -9.13 -37.95
C ILE A 244 -10.94 -9.23 -39.27
N ALA A 245 -11.02 -8.15 -40.04
CA ALA A 245 -11.66 -8.15 -41.36
C ALA A 245 -10.96 -9.14 -42.31
N SER A 246 -9.64 -9.04 -42.45
CA SER A 246 -8.84 -9.94 -43.29
C SER A 246 -8.95 -11.40 -42.86
N GLU A 247 -8.93 -11.69 -41.56
CA GLU A 247 -9.11 -13.06 -41.05
C GLU A 247 -10.49 -13.64 -41.40
N ARG A 248 -11.54 -12.81 -41.43
CA ARG A 248 -12.89 -13.25 -41.83
C ARG A 248 -13.03 -13.47 -43.33
N GLU A 249 -12.43 -12.60 -44.14
CA GLU A 249 -12.40 -12.78 -45.60
C GLU A 249 -11.64 -14.04 -45.99
N ALA A 250 -10.48 -14.29 -45.38
CA ALA A 250 -9.73 -15.53 -45.59
C ALA A 250 -10.54 -16.79 -45.22
N ARG A 251 -11.34 -16.73 -44.14
CA ARG A 251 -12.25 -17.83 -43.76
C ARG A 251 -13.41 -17.99 -44.74
N ARG A 252 -13.88 -16.91 -45.36
CA ARG A 252 -14.97 -16.94 -46.36
C ARG A 252 -14.50 -17.57 -47.67
N ASN A 253 -13.31 -17.24 -48.15
CA ASN A 253 -12.77 -17.75 -49.43
C ASN A 253 -12.37 -19.24 -49.38
N LYS A 254 -12.26 -19.82 -48.19
CA LYS A 254 -11.93 -21.24 -48.00
C LYS A 254 -13.16 -22.17 -48.03
N LYS A 255 -14.37 -21.61 -47.97
CA LYS A 255 -15.63 -22.35 -48.06
C LYS A 255 -16.14 -22.34 -49.50
#